data_AF-A0A357V7U5-F1
#
_entry.id   AF-A0A357V7U5-F1
#
_cell.length_a   1.000
_cell.length_b   1.000
_cell.length_c   1.000
_cell.angle_alpha   90.00
_cell.angle_beta   90.00
_cell.angle_gamma   90.00
#
_symmetry.space_group_name_H-M   'P 1'
#
loop_
_entity.id
_entity.type
_entity.pdbx_description
1 polymer ?
#
loop_
_entity_poly.entity_id
_entity_poly.type
_entity_poly.pdbx_seq_one_letter_code
_entity_poly.pdbx_strand_id
1 'polypeptide(L)' 'KRIIEAHAEAEKAGKGVVLVDGKLIENLHVEGAKQMVAMADAITQMEQAAAE' A
#
# COMPACT_ATOMS: atom_id res chain seq x y z
N LYS A 1 -0.64 0.28 5.33
CA LYS A 1 -1.11 -0.85 4.48
C LYS A 1 -2.61 -0.79 4.13
N ARG A 2 -3.45 -0.03 4.87
CA ARG A 2 -4.89 0.18 4.63
C ARG A 2 -5.36 0.29 3.16
N ILE A 3 -4.75 1.14 2.34
CA ILE A 3 -5.14 1.34 0.92
C ILE A 3 -5.02 0.05 0.11
N ILE A 4 -3.92 -0.69 0.32
CA ILE A 4 -3.62 -1.93 -0.40
C ILE A 4 -4.66 -3.00 -0.03
N GLU A 5 -4.95 -3.12 1.28
CA GLU A 5 -5.90 -4.10 1.81
C GLU A 5 -7.32 -3.81 1.33
N ALA A 6 -7.78 -2.56 1.45
CA ALA A 6 -9.13 -2.16 1.07
C ALA A 6 -9.40 -2.33 -0.43
N HIS A 7 -8.42 -2.01 -1.29
CA HIS A 7 -8.57 -2.22 -2.74
C HIS A 7 -8.51 -3.70 -3.10
N ALA A 8 -7.66 -4.51 -2.47
CA ALA A 8 -7.63 -5.96 -2.69
C ALA A 8 -8.96 -6.65 -2.32
N GLU A 9 -9.65 -6.18 -1.27
CA GLU A 9 -11.01 -6.63 -0.95
C GLU A 9 -12.03 -6.21 -2.02
N ALA A 10 -11.92 -4.97 -2.52
CA ALA A 10 -12.77 -4.47 -3.59
C ALA A 10 -12.58 -5.25 -4.91
N GLU A 11 -11.34 -5.59 -5.27
CA GLU A 11 -11.01 -6.41 -6.44
C GLU A 11 -11.62 -7.81 -6.34
N LYS A 12 -11.53 -8.46 -5.17
CA LYS A 12 -12.18 -9.76 -4.92
C LYS A 12 -13.70 -9.68 -5.08
N ALA A 13 -14.30 -8.52 -4.82
CA ALA A 13 -15.71 -8.25 -5.04
C ALA A 13 -16.04 -7.77 -6.48
N GLY A 14 -15.07 -7.80 -7.41
CA GLY A 14 -15.24 -7.39 -8.80
C GLY A 14 -15.34 -5.87 -9.00
N LYS A 15 -14.89 -5.06 -8.03
CA LYS A 15 -14.90 -3.60 -8.10
C LYS A 15 -13.51 -3.08 -8.48
N GLY A 16 -13.44 -2.15 -9.43
CA GLY A 16 -12.17 -1.51 -9.81
C GLY A 16 -11.70 -0.41 -8.85
N VAL A 17 -12.61 0.10 -8.00
CA VAL A 17 -12.35 1.21 -7.08
C VAL A 17 -13.00 0.99 -5.71
N VAL A 18 -12.48 1.66 -4.68
CA VAL A 18 -13.03 1.67 -3.31
C VAL A 18 -12.89 3.05 -2.68
N LEU A 19 -13.79 3.41 -1.76
CA LEU A 19 -13.63 4.61 -0.94
C LEU A 19 -12.88 4.25 0.36
N VAL A 20 -11.78 4.96 0.62
CA VAL A 20 -11.06 4.91 1.89
C VAL A 20 -11.00 6.32 2.44
N ASP A 21 -11.53 6.53 3.65
CA ASP A 21 -11.56 7.84 4.31
C ASP A 21 -12.18 8.95 3.41
N GLY A 22 -13.22 8.60 2.65
CA GLY A 22 -13.91 9.50 1.72
C GLY A 22 -13.17 9.77 0.39
N LYS A 23 -12.02 9.13 0.16
CA LYS A 23 -11.24 9.27 -1.08
C LYS A 23 -11.38 8.04 -1.97
N LEU A 24 -11.50 8.27 -3.28
CA LEU A 24 -11.51 7.21 -4.28
C LEU A 24 -10.10 6.63 -4.44
N ILE A 25 -10.02 5.31 -4.29
CA ILE A 25 -8.80 4.51 -4.47
C ILE A 25 -9.01 3.59 -5.66
N GLU A 26 -7.98 3.51 -6.50
CA GLU A 26 -7.91 2.68 -7.71
C GLU A 26 -6.54 1.99 -7.75
N ASN A 27 -6.30 1.13 -8.75
CA ASN A 27 -5.06 0.36 -8.84
C ASN A 27 -3.78 1.25 -8.81
N LEU A 28 -3.79 2.43 -9.45
CA LEU A 28 -2.62 3.32 -9.44
C LEU A 28 -2.26 3.80 -8.03
N HIS A 29 -3.27 4.11 -7.20
CA HIS A 29 -3.07 4.48 -5.80
C HIS A 29 -2.46 3.31 -5.00
N VAL A 30 -2.86 2.07 -5.30
CA VAL A 30 -2.32 0.86 -4.66
C VAL A 30 -0.86 0.63 -5.02
N GLU A 31 -0.50 0.77 -6.30
CA GLU A 31 0.88 0.62 -6.74
C GLU A 31 1.81 1.65 -6.07
N GLY A 32 1.37 2.91 -5.98
CA GLY A 32 2.11 3.93 -5.23
C GLY A 32 2.24 3.58 -3.74
N ALA A 33 1.17 3.06 -3.11
CA ALA A 33 1.22 2.61 -1.72
C ALA A 33 2.19 1.43 -1.51
N LYS A 34 2.25 0.46 -2.43
CA LYS A 34 3.19 -0.66 -2.37
C LYS A 34 4.64 -0.17 -2.47
N GLN A 35 4.94 0.75 -3.39
CA GLN A 35 6.27 1.33 -3.53
C GLN A 35 6.72 2.06 -2.26
N MET A 36 5.84 2.87 -1.66
CA MET A 36 6.14 3.57 -0.40
C MET A 36 6.43 2.59 0.74
N VAL A 37 5.65 1.51 0.87
CA VAL A 37 5.89 0.47 1.88
C VAL A 37 7.24 -0.21 1.63
N ALA A 38 7.54 -0.60 0.39
CA ALA A 38 8.80 -1.26 0.06
C ALA A 38 10.01 -0.36 0.36
N MET A 39 9.91 0.94 0.08
CA MET A 39 10.97 1.90 0.41
C MET A 39 11.15 2.04 1.92
N ALA A 40 10.07 2.11 2.69
CA ALA A 40 10.13 2.15 4.15
C ALA A 40 10.78 0.87 4.72
N ASP A 41 10.38 -0.30 4.22
CA ASP A 41 10.96 -1.59 4.63
C ASP A 41 12.46 -1.65 4.33
N ALA A 42 12.90 -1.12 3.18
CA ALA A 42 14.32 -1.04 2.82
C ALA A 42 15.11 -0.10 3.75
N ILE A 43 14.56 1.06 4.11
CA ILE A 43 15.18 1.99 5.06
C ILE A 43 15.35 1.32 6.42
N THR A 44 14.30 0.67 6.93
CA THR A 44 14.38 -0.05 8.21
C THR A 44 15.45 -1.15 8.20
N GLN A 45 15.59 -1.89 7.10
CA GLN A 45 16.66 -2.89 6.96
C GLN A 45 18.06 -2.25 6.99
N MET A 46 18.24 -1.11 6.31
CA MET A 46 19.51 -0.39 6.32
C MET A 46 19.86 0.15 7.72
N GLU A 47 18.87 0.68 8.45
CA GLU A 47 19.04 1.16 9.82
C GLU A 47 19.43 0.03 10.77
N GLN A 48 18.78 -1.14 10.64
CA GLN A 48 19.12 -2.33 11.42
C GLN A 48 20.55 -2.81 11.14
N ALA A 49 20.92 -2.90 9.85
CA ALA A 49 22.27 -3.30 9.46
C ALA A 49 23.36 -2.32 9.91
N ALA A 50 23.03 -1.03 10.07
CA ALA A 50 23.95 -0.02 10.59
C ALA A 50 24.08 -0.03 12.13
N ALA A 51 23.12 -0.64 12.82
CA ALA A 51 23.11 -0.75 14.28
C ALA A 51 23.84 -2.02 14.79
N GLU A 52 24.14 -2.97 13.90
CA GLU A 52 24.93 -4.18 14.14
C GLU A 52 26.43 -3.93 13.92
#